data_AF-A0A3A8S8K2-F1
#
_entry.id   AF-A0A3A8S8K2-F1
#
_cell.length_a   1.000
_cell.length_b   1.000
_cell.length_c   1.000
_cell.angle_alpha   90.00
_cell.angle_beta   90.00
_cell.angle_gamma   90.00
#
_symmetry.space_group_name_H-M   'P 1'
#
loop_
_entity.id
_entity.type
_entity.pdbx_description
1 polymer ?
#
loop_
_entity_poly.entity_id
_entity_poly.type
_entity_poly.pdbx_seq_one_letter_code
_entity_poly.pdbx_strand_id
1 'polypeptide(L)'
;GWPFVTALICLDADVAPTWAKARGLPPQSLLELTREPAVRSELEALVASINGRLSRAEQIKRFEVVTEAWGPATGELTPTLKLKRRVILKQYAERIATFYENA
;
A
#
# COMPACT_ATOMS: atom_id res chain seq x y z
N GLY A 1 -5.48 -1.56 -21.48
CA GLY A 1 -5.06 -0.59 -20.45
C GLY A 1 -6.07 -0.63 -19.32
N TRP A 2 -5.66 -0.32 -18.09
CA TRP A 2 -6.58 -0.28 -16.95
C TRP A 2 -7.49 0.95 -17.03
N PRO A 3 -8.79 0.84 -16.68
CA PRO A 3 -9.75 1.95 -16.82
C PRO A 3 -9.50 3.12 -15.87
N PHE A 4 -8.76 2.90 -14.78
CA PHE A 4 -8.44 3.91 -13.77
C PHE A 4 -7.19 3.52 -12.96
N VAL A 5 -6.62 4.51 -12.26
CA VAL A 5 -5.45 4.35 -11.39
C VAL A 5 -5.83 3.61 -10.10
N THR A 6 -5.02 2.63 -9.73
CA THR A 6 -5.11 1.87 -8.48
C THR A 6 -3.76 1.85 -7.77
N ALA A 7 -3.75 1.50 -6.48
CA ALA A 7 -2.52 1.48 -5.68
C ALA A 7 -2.42 0.22 -4.81
N LEU A 8 -1.22 -0.36 -4.77
CA LEU A 8 -0.81 -1.26 -3.69
C LEU A 8 0.03 -0.44 -2.71
N ILE A 9 -0.31 -0.53 -1.43
CA ILE A 9 0.36 0.20 -0.35
C ILE A 9 1.05 -0.82 0.56
N CYS A 10 2.36 -0.75 0.68
CA CYS A 10 3.13 -1.53 1.63
C CYS A 10 3.45 -0.66 2.85
N LEU A 11 3.27 -1.19 4.05
CA LEU A 11 3.73 -0.53 5.26
C LEU A 11 5.25 -0.71 5.39
N ASP A 12 5.94 0.38 5.72
CA ASP A 12 7.36 0.33 6.03
C ASP A 12 7.55 -0.32 7.42
N ALA A 13 8.39 -1.35 7.49
CA ALA A 13 8.57 -2.18 8.67
C ALA A 13 9.24 -1.43 9.85
N ASP A 14 9.98 -0.36 9.57
CA ASP A 14 10.65 0.45 10.58
C ASP A 14 9.75 1.62 11.02
N VAL A 15 8.99 2.19 10.09
CA VAL A 15 8.14 3.37 10.35
C VAL A 15 6.79 2.99 10.96
N ALA A 16 6.11 1.95 10.47
CA ALA A 16 4.75 1.64 10.90
C ALA A 16 4.65 1.32 12.42
N PRO A 17 5.56 0.54 13.04
CA PRO A 17 5.52 0.33 14.50
C PRO A 17 5.75 1.62 15.29
N THR A 18 6.63 2.49 14.81
CA THR A 18 6.92 3.79 15.44
C THR A 18 5.70 4.70 15.36
N TRP A 19 5.05 4.76 14.20
CA TRP A 19 3.81 5.49 13.97
C TRP A 19 2.67 5.00 14.88
N ALA A 20 2.54 3.68 15.04
CA ALA A 20 1.52 3.06 15.87
C ALA A 20 1.71 3.39 17.35
N LYS A 21 2.95 3.25 17.83
CA LYS A 21 3.34 3.63 19.20
C LYS A 21 3.04 5.11 19.49
N ALA A 22 3.32 6.01 18.55
CA ALA A 22 3.04 7.44 18.70
C ALA A 22 1.54 7.75 18.84
N ARG A 23 0.67 6.84 18.41
CA ARG A 23 -0.80 6.92 18.54
C ARG A 23 -1.36 6.12 19.72
N GLY A 24 -0.49 5.60 20.58
CA GLY A 24 -0.89 4.82 21.76
C GLY A 24 -1.42 3.43 21.44
N LEU A 25 -1.17 2.90 20.23
CA LEU A 25 -1.49 1.52 19.92
C LEU A 25 -0.53 0.57 20.65
N PRO A 26 -1.00 -0.61 21.08
CA PRO A 26 -0.13 -1.62 21.68
C PRO A 26 0.92 -2.10 20.67
N PRO A 27 2.03 -2.70 21.13
CA PRO A 27 3.00 -3.34 20.24
C PRO A 27 2.30 -4.42 19.40
N GLN A 28 2.41 -4.28 18.08
CA GLN A 28 1.77 -5.14 17.10
C GLN A 28 2.77 -5.48 15.99
N SER A 29 2.63 -6.66 15.42
CA SER A 29 3.33 -7.05 14.20
C SER A 29 2.90 -6.18 13.02
N LEU A 30 3.74 -6.09 11.98
CA LEU A 30 3.40 -5.37 10.77
C LEU A 30 2.11 -5.90 10.12
N LEU A 31 1.89 -7.22 10.17
CA LEU A 31 0.68 -7.87 9.70
C LEU A 31 -0.56 -7.38 10.46
N GLU A 32 -0.49 -7.30 11.79
CA GLU A 32 -1.60 -6.78 12.60
C GLU A 32 -1.86 -5.31 12.27
N LEU A 33 -0.81 -4.49 12.12
CA LEU A 33 -0.94 -3.10 11.71
C LEU A 33 -1.62 -2.92 10.35
N THR A 34 -1.45 -3.84 9.40
CA THR A 34 -2.17 -3.76 8.11
C THR A 34 -3.69 -3.90 8.25
N ARG A 35 -4.15 -4.48 9.37
CA ARG A 35 -5.56 -4.71 9.70
C ARG A 35 -6.10 -3.70 10.72
N GLU A 36 -5.23 -2.84 11.26
CA GLU A 36 -5.63 -1.86 12.26
C GLU A 36 -6.52 -0.77 11.65
N PRO A 37 -7.71 -0.49 12.21
CA PRO A 37 -8.60 0.56 11.72
C PRO A 37 -7.92 1.94 11.70
N ALA A 38 -7.04 2.21 12.66
CA ALA A 38 -6.29 3.46 12.71
C ALA A 38 -5.35 3.62 11.51
N VAL A 39 -4.67 2.54 11.10
CA VAL A 39 -3.80 2.55 9.90
C VAL A 39 -4.64 2.73 8.65
N ARG A 40 -5.78 2.01 8.56
CA ARG A 40 -6.71 2.15 7.44
C ARG A 40 -7.19 3.60 7.28
N SER A 41 -7.60 4.23 8.37
CA SER A 41 -8.10 5.61 8.37
C SER A 41 -7.02 6.62 7.94
N GLU A 42 -5.79 6.45 8.43
CA GLU A 42 -4.66 7.30 8.03
C GLU A 42 -4.37 7.20 6.53
N LEU A 43 -4.36 5.98 5.98
CA LEU A 43 -4.12 5.75 4.56
C LEU A 43 -5.24 6.31 3.69
N GLU A 44 -6.50 6.20 4.12
CA GLU A 44 -7.65 6.82 3.44
C GLU A 44 -7.52 8.34 3.40
N ALA A 45 -7.15 8.97 4.52
CA ALA A 45 -6.91 10.41 4.59
C ALA A 45 -5.74 10.84 3.69
N LEU A 46 -4.65 10.07 3.66
CA LEU A 46 -3.51 10.31 2.78
C LEU A 46 -3.90 10.21 1.31
N VAL A 47 -4.62 9.16 0.92
CA VAL A 47 -5.10 8.97 -0.46
C VAL A 47 -6.06 10.08 -0.87
N ALA A 48 -6.96 10.50 0.02
CA ALA A 48 -7.85 11.63 -0.22
C ALA A 48 -7.08 12.94 -0.44
N SER A 49 -6.08 13.22 0.39
CA SER A 49 -5.20 14.39 0.25
C SER A 49 -4.39 14.38 -1.05
N ILE A 50 -3.92 13.21 -1.49
CA ILE A 50 -3.24 13.05 -2.79
C ILE A 50 -4.24 13.29 -3.93
N ASN A 51 -5.40 12.64 -3.89
CA ASN A 51 -6.41 12.75 -4.93
C ASN A 51 -6.97 14.18 -5.08
N GLY A 52 -7.02 14.96 -4.00
CA GLY A 52 -7.41 16.37 -4.04
C GLY A 52 -6.46 17.27 -4.85
N ARG A 53 -5.25 16.79 -5.15
CA ARG A 53 -4.23 17.49 -5.94
C ARG A 53 -4.10 16.96 -7.37
N LEU A 54 -4.88 15.95 -7.75
CA LEU A 54 -4.78 15.24 -9.01
C LEU A 54 -6.00 15.47 -9.90
N SER A 55 -5.82 15.40 -11.21
CA SER A 55 -6.95 15.37 -12.14
C SER A 55 -7.78 14.11 -11.93
N ARG A 56 -9.06 14.13 -12.34
CA ARG A 56 -9.98 13.00 -12.14
C ARG A 56 -9.46 11.68 -12.75
N ALA A 57 -8.67 11.77 -13.82
CA ALA A 57 -8.05 10.65 -14.53
C ALA A 57 -6.82 10.07 -13.81
N GLU A 58 -6.13 10.88 -13.00
CA GLU A 58 -4.92 10.49 -12.25
C GLU A 58 -5.23 10.01 -10.83
N GLN A 59 -6.43 10.30 -10.32
CA GLN A 59 -6.85 9.91 -8.98
C GLN A 59 -6.86 8.39 -8.77
N ILE A 60 -6.31 7.97 -7.64
CA ILE A 60 -6.36 6.59 -7.14
C ILE A 60 -7.82 6.26 -6.80
N LYS A 61 -8.43 5.35 -7.55
CA LYS A 61 -9.83 4.94 -7.35
C LYS A 61 -10.00 3.81 -6.36
N ARG A 62 -9.01 2.89 -6.32
CA ARG A 62 -8.99 1.76 -5.39
C ARG A 62 -7.57 1.55 -4.91
N PHE A 63 -7.42 1.17 -3.65
CA PHE A 63 -6.14 0.76 -3.10
C PHE A 63 -6.30 -0.42 -2.14
N GLU A 64 -5.22 -1.16 -1.96
CA GLU A 64 -5.12 -2.25 -1.01
C GLU A 64 -3.80 -2.13 -0.23
N VAL A 65 -3.85 -2.49 1.05
CA VAL A 65 -2.65 -2.60 1.88
C VAL A 65 -2.12 -4.02 1.77
N VAL A 66 -0.89 -4.17 1.30
CA VAL A 66 -0.23 -5.49 1.25
C VAL A 66 0.26 -5.84 2.64
N THR A 67 0.07 -7.10 3.01
CA THR A 67 0.41 -7.66 4.33
C THR A 67 1.92 -7.89 4.49
N GLU A 68 2.64 -7.99 3.38
CA GLU A 68 4.06 -8.25 3.33
C GLU A 68 4.86 -6.95 3.31
N ALA A 69 6.00 -6.93 4.01
CA ALA A 69 7.01 -5.90 3.83
C ALA A 69 7.76 -6.11 2.51
N TRP A 70 7.99 -5.04 1.75
CA TRP A 70 8.81 -5.09 0.54
C TRP A 70 10.26 -4.80 0.87
N GLY A 71 11.15 -5.67 0.41
CA GLY A 71 12.58 -5.55 0.67
C GLY A 71 13.45 -6.16 -0.44
N PRO A 72 14.78 -5.96 -0.37
CA PRO A 72 15.71 -6.63 -1.27
C PRO A 72 15.69 -8.16 -1.12
N ALA A 73 15.49 -8.63 0.12
CA ALA A 73 15.47 -10.06 0.47
C ALA A 73 14.20 -10.78 -0.03
N THR A 74 13.05 -10.10 -0.02
CA THR A 74 11.77 -10.60 -0.53
C THR A 74 11.65 -10.41 -2.05
N GLY A 75 12.40 -9.45 -2.60
CA GLY A 75 12.67 -9.34 -4.04
C GLY A 75 11.91 -8.21 -4.75
N GLU A 76 10.96 -7.56 -4.08
CA GLU A 76 10.20 -6.42 -4.62
C GLU A 76 11.06 -5.16 -4.77
N LEU A 77 12.15 -5.05 -3.99
CA LEU A 77 13.09 -3.93 -4.07
C LEU A 77 14.46 -4.36 -4.63
N THR A 78 15.19 -3.41 -5.23
CA THR A 78 16.63 -3.53 -5.49
C THR A 78 17.42 -3.41 -4.18
N PRO A 79 18.70 -3.79 -4.13
CA PRO A 79 19.56 -3.51 -2.97
C PRO A 79 19.59 -2.02 -2.58
N THR A 80 19.37 -1.13 -3.55
CA THR A 80 19.26 0.33 -3.34
C THR A 80 17.82 0.79 -3.09
N LEU A 81 16.92 -0.10 -2.66
CA LEU A 81 15.52 0.16 -2.31
C LEU A 81 14.62 0.69 -3.45
N LYS A 82 15.00 0.52 -4.71
CA LYS A 82 14.14 0.88 -5.86
C LYS A 82 13.13 -0.23 -6.16
N LEU A 83 11.90 0.13 -6.53
CA LEU A 83 10.86 -0.84 -6.90
C LEU A 83 11.24 -1.67 -8.13
N LYS A 84 11.18 -2.99 -8.02
CA LYS A 84 11.22 -3.92 -9.15
C LYS A 84 9.80 -4.16 -9.68
N ARG A 85 9.28 -3.18 -10.42
CA ARG A 85 7.88 -3.18 -10.93
C ARG A 85 7.45 -4.49 -11.58
N ARG A 86 8.30 -5.12 -12.40
CA ARG A 86 7.97 -6.40 -13.05
C ARG A 86 7.71 -7.53 -12.05
N VAL A 87 8.46 -7.57 -10.95
CA VAL A 87 8.29 -8.58 -9.89
C VAL A 87 6.98 -8.31 -9.16
N ILE A 88 6.76 -7.07 -8.73
CA ILE A 88 5.54 -6.65 -8.02
C ILE A 88 4.29 -6.93 -8.86
N LEU A 89 4.27 -6.48 -10.12
CA LEU A 89 3.12 -6.70 -11.00
C LEU A 89 2.82 -8.19 -11.24
N LYS A 90 3.86 -9.03 -11.29
CA LYS A 90 3.69 -10.49 -11.42
C LYS A 90 3.15 -11.09 -10.12
N GLN A 91 3.75 -10.74 -8.98
CA GLN A 91 3.42 -11.30 -7.67
C GLN A 91 2.00 -10.95 -7.23
N TYR A 92 1.57 -9.72 -7.53
CA TYR A 92 0.28 -9.17 -7.10
C TYR A 92 -0.75 -9.16 -8.23
N ALA A 93 -0.54 -9.91 -9.32
CA ALA A 93 -1.40 -9.87 -10.50
C ALA A 93 -2.87 -10.15 -10.18
N GLU A 94 -3.14 -11.17 -9.36
CA GLU A 94 -4.51 -11.54 -8.94
C GLU A 94 -5.15 -10.45 -8.10
N ARG A 95 -4.44 -9.93 -7.08
CA ARG A 95 -4.92 -8.84 -6.23
C ARG A 95 -5.22 -7.58 -7.05
N ILE A 96 -4.34 -7.22 -7.98
CA ILE A 96 -4.57 -6.12 -8.91
C ILE A 96 -5.81 -6.38 -9.77
N ALA A 97 -6.01 -7.60 -10.26
CA ALA A 97 -7.19 -7.94 -11.07
C ALA A 97 -8.50 -7.73 -10.30
N THR A 98 -8.55 -8.01 -8.99
CA THR A 98 -9.74 -7.78 -8.15
C THR A 98 -10.20 -6.32 -8.14
N PHE A 99 -9.29 -5.36 -8.35
CA PHE A 99 -9.68 -3.96 -8.49
C PHE A 99 -10.56 -3.70 -9.71
N TYR A 100 -10.60 -4.61 -10.68
CA TYR A 100 -11.27 -4.43 -11.97
C TYR A 100 -12.35 -5.46 -12.26
N GLU A 101 -12.58 -6.45 -11.39
CA GLU A 101 -13.57 -7.52 -11.60
C GLU A 101 -15.02 -7.02 -11.76
N ASN A 102 -15.30 -5.76 -11.40
CA ASN A 102 -16.60 -5.11 -11.57
C ASN A 102 -16.45 -3.65 -12.04
N ALA A 103 -15.42 -3.38 -12.86
CA ALA A 103 -15.13 -2.05 -13.41
C ALA A 103 -15.87 -1.78 -14.73
#